data_AF-A0A929TXT8-F1
#
_entry.id   AF-A0A929TXT8-F1
#
_cell.length_a   1.000
_cell.length_b   1.000
_cell.length_c   1.000
_cell.angle_alpha   90.00
_cell.angle_beta   90.00
_cell.angle_gamma   90.00
#
_symmetry.space_group_name_H-M   'P 1'
#
loop_
_entity.id
_entity.type
_entity.pdbx_description
1 polymer ?
#
loop_
_entity_poly.entity_id
_entity_poly.type
_entity_poly.pdbx_seq_one_letter_code
_entity_poly.pdbx_strand_id
1 'polypeptide(L)'
;MNRENVKYLKLLKQNYASSQSVIREIINLSAITNLPKGTEFFLSDIHGEYEAFLHIMNNCSGVIKEKVDLIFTDTLSEFDRQELCTLIYYPREKMTMLAETEKIDAGWYSMTLNYLIMLARLLSQKYTRSKVRKALPEDYAYIIDELLHAQKNEDTNKVSYHRHILQTIIDLEDADEFIIALSALIKRLAVDHLHLVGDVFDRGGQADRIMDLLMKYHSMDIEWGNHDILWMGAVCGNDACICNVIRNNLKYGNVEILENGYGISLRPLIIFGMNTYGISDGIQAALAAIKVMLFKVEGQLIKRHPEYEMDSRLLLEHINLDRGSVTIDGVETALKTTLFPTLDMNDPYKLTDEEEEILLKLRRSFVSGQRLNKHIKFLYDKGSMYNVYN
;
A
#
# COMPACT_ATOMS: atom_id res chain seq x y z
N MET A 1 8.32 9.80 -49.57
CA MET A 1 8.03 9.66 -48.13
C MET A 1 9.17 8.90 -47.48
N ASN A 2 9.80 9.45 -46.43
CA ASN A 2 10.93 8.80 -45.77
C ASN A 2 10.48 7.48 -45.11
N ARG A 3 11.32 6.42 -45.09
CA ARG A 3 10.94 5.08 -44.57
C ARG A 3 10.46 5.13 -43.10
N GLU A 4 11.04 6.01 -42.30
CA GLU A 4 10.65 6.25 -40.90
C GLU A 4 9.23 6.83 -40.77
N ASN A 5 8.85 7.78 -41.64
CA ASN A 5 7.50 8.36 -41.65
C ASN A 5 6.43 7.30 -41.96
N VAL A 6 6.74 6.32 -42.81
CA VAL A 6 5.81 5.23 -43.12
C VAL A 6 5.63 4.30 -41.90
N LYS A 7 6.70 4.01 -41.16
CA LYS A 7 6.62 3.21 -39.92
C LYS A 7 5.79 3.95 -38.85
N TYR A 8 6.05 5.24 -38.66
CA TYR A 8 5.31 6.09 -37.72
C TYR A 8 3.82 6.17 -38.05
N LEU A 9 3.46 6.43 -39.31
CA LEU A 9 2.06 6.48 -39.74
C LEU A 9 1.35 5.13 -39.64
N LYS A 10 2.07 4.01 -39.86
CA LYS A 10 1.52 2.66 -39.64
C LYS A 10 1.20 2.41 -38.17
N LEU A 11 2.06 2.85 -37.25
CA LEU A 11 1.81 2.74 -35.81
C LEU A 11 0.61 3.60 -35.40
N LEU A 12 0.51 4.84 -35.88
CA LEU A 12 -0.67 5.69 -35.62
C LEU A 12 -1.96 5.04 -36.13
N LYS A 13 -1.95 4.42 -37.31
CA LYS A 13 -3.12 3.74 -37.87
C LYS A 13 -3.58 2.54 -37.02
N GLN A 14 -2.71 1.95 -36.19
CA GLN A 14 -3.12 0.87 -35.28
C GLN A 14 -4.04 1.39 -34.15
N ASN A 15 -3.80 2.62 -33.69
CA ASN A 15 -4.52 3.20 -32.56
C ASN A 15 -5.61 4.21 -32.97
N TYR A 16 -5.52 4.76 -34.19
CA TYR A 16 -6.40 5.83 -34.66
C TYR A 16 -7.01 5.49 -36.02
N ALA A 17 -8.34 5.50 -36.08
CA ALA A 17 -9.09 5.15 -37.29
C ALA A 17 -9.00 6.22 -38.40
N SER A 18 -8.67 7.48 -38.07
CA SER A 18 -8.59 8.58 -39.05
C SER A 18 -7.56 9.65 -38.66
N SER A 19 -7.14 10.46 -39.64
CA SER A 19 -6.33 11.66 -39.39
C SER A 19 -7.01 12.62 -38.40
N GLN A 20 -8.34 12.75 -38.48
CA GLN A 20 -9.10 13.61 -37.58
C GLN A 20 -9.02 13.12 -36.13
N SER A 21 -9.03 11.80 -35.89
CA SER A 21 -8.86 11.25 -34.54
C SER A 21 -7.48 11.53 -33.96
N VAL A 22 -6.42 11.49 -34.80
CA VAL A 22 -5.06 11.87 -34.37
C VAL A 22 -4.99 13.36 -34.04
N ILE A 23 -5.53 14.23 -34.90
CA ILE A 23 -5.55 15.69 -34.68
C ILE A 23 -6.29 16.03 -33.38
N ARG A 24 -7.45 15.42 -33.15
CA ARG A 24 -8.22 15.61 -31.91
C ARG A 24 -7.41 15.23 -30.67
N GLU A 25 -6.70 14.10 -30.73
CA GLU A 25 -5.89 13.64 -29.60
C GLU A 25 -4.68 14.55 -29.37
N ILE A 26 -4.02 15.02 -30.43
CA ILE A 26 -2.93 16.01 -30.32
C ILE A 26 -3.45 17.29 -29.64
N ILE A 27 -4.58 17.84 -30.08
CA ILE A 27 -5.17 19.04 -29.46
C ILE A 27 -5.43 18.80 -27.97
N ASN A 28 -6.00 17.65 -27.62
CA ASN A 28 -6.30 17.29 -26.24
C ASN A 28 -5.04 17.18 -25.37
N LEU A 29 -4.05 16.39 -25.82
CA LEU A 29 -2.80 16.19 -25.09
C LEU A 29 -2.00 17.48 -24.97
N SER A 30 -1.89 18.27 -26.04
CA SER A 30 -1.22 19.58 -26.01
C SER A 30 -1.92 20.56 -25.06
N ALA A 31 -3.25 20.54 -24.96
CA ALA A 31 -3.95 21.36 -23.97
C ALA A 31 -3.64 20.90 -22.54
N ILE A 32 -3.58 19.59 -22.29
CA ILE A 32 -3.25 19.02 -20.98
C ILE A 32 -1.82 19.35 -20.56
N THR A 33 -0.84 19.31 -21.47
CA THR A 33 0.57 19.65 -21.16
C THR A 33 0.77 21.12 -20.77
N ASN A 34 -0.21 21.99 -21.01
CA ASN A 34 -0.18 23.39 -20.56
C ASN A 34 -0.71 23.57 -19.13
N LEU A 35 -1.25 22.52 -18.49
CA LEU A 35 -1.62 22.56 -17.09
C LEU A 35 -0.38 22.32 -16.19
N PRO A 36 -0.38 22.82 -14.95
CA PRO A 36 0.65 22.47 -13.98
C PRO A 36 0.74 20.96 -13.77
N LYS A 37 1.96 20.44 -13.59
CA LYS A 37 2.16 19.02 -13.25
C LYS A 37 1.39 18.68 -11.96
N GLY A 38 0.72 17.53 -11.97
CA GLY A 38 0.08 16.97 -10.78
C GLY A 38 1.11 16.64 -9.69
N THR A 39 0.66 16.52 -8.45
CA THR A 39 1.55 16.14 -7.35
C THR A 39 1.85 14.64 -7.44
N GLU A 40 3.12 14.30 -7.58
CA GLU A 40 3.60 12.92 -7.45
C GLU A 40 4.04 12.66 -6.03
N PHE A 41 3.61 11.53 -5.47
CA PHE A 41 3.91 11.16 -4.11
C PHE A 41 4.66 9.84 -4.06
N PHE A 42 5.89 9.86 -3.55
CA PHE A 42 6.76 8.69 -3.42
C PHE A 42 6.75 8.18 -1.97
N LEU A 43 6.55 6.87 -1.79
CA LEU A 43 6.54 6.23 -0.47
C LEU A 43 7.29 4.90 -0.53
N SER A 44 8.22 4.67 0.40
CA SER A 44 8.98 3.42 0.54
C SER A 44 8.85 2.84 1.95
N ASP A 45 9.35 1.62 2.14
CA ASP A 45 9.58 1.00 3.45
C ASP A 45 8.34 0.94 4.36
N ILE A 46 7.17 0.63 3.78
CA ILE A 46 5.91 0.55 4.53
C ILE A 46 5.96 -0.53 5.61
N HIS A 47 6.42 -1.72 5.22
CA HIS A 47 6.60 -2.87 6.11
C HIS A 47 5.40 -3.15 7.02
N GLY A 48 4.19 -3.21 6.47
CA GLY A 48 2.99 -3.55 7.23
C GLY A 48 2.59 -2.56 8.35
N GLU A 49 3.23 -1.39 8.45
CA GLU A 49 2.93 -0.35 9.45
C GLU A 49 1.70 0.47 9.04
N TYR A 50 0.52 -0.12 9.24
CA TYR A 50 -0.75 0.42 8.74
C TYR A 50 -1.10 1.81 9.28
N GLU A 51 -0.92 2.08 10.57
CA GLU A 51 -1.30 3.38 11.16
C GLU A 51 -0.41 4.51 10.63
N ALA A 52 0.89 4.27 10.49
CA ALA A 52 1.83 5.22 9.90
C ALA A 52 1.49 5.46 8.42
N PHE A 53 1.25 4.38 7.66
CA PHE A 53 0.80 4.47 6.26
C PHE A 53 -0.49 5.29 6.13
N LEU A 54 -1.51 4.99 6.93
CA LEU A 54 -2.79 5.68 6.90
C LEU A 54 -2.63 7.17 7.21
N HIS A 55 -1.80 7.53 8.20
CA HIS A 55 -1.52 8.92 8.54
C HIS A 55 -0.85 9.67 7.39
N ILE A 56 0.15 9.05 6.77
CA ILE A 56 0.87 9.61 5.61
C ILE A 56 -0.08 9.83 4.42
N MET A 57 -0.96 8.86 4.15
CA MET A 57 -1.95 8.98 3.08
C MET A 57 -2.98 10.08 3.37
N ASN A 58 -3.42 10.21 4.64
CA ASN A 58 -4.38 11.21 5.04
C ASN A 58 -3.81 12.63 5.03
N ASN A 59 -2.55 12.81 5.42
CA ASN A 59 -1.89 14.12 5.42
C ASN A 59 -1.30 14.50 4.05
N CYS A 60 -1.28 13.57 3.09
CA CYS A 60 -0.75 13.75 1.74
C CYS A 60 0.70 14.28 1.77
N SER A 61 1.52 13.74 2.68
CA SER A 61 2.90 14.20 2.96
C SER A 61 3.02 15.71 3.21
N GLY A 62 2.01 16.31 3.85
CA GLY A 62 2.00 17.73 4.20
C GLY A 62 1.51 18.67 3.08
N VAL A 63 1.17 18.15 1.90
CA VAL A 63 0.65 18.96 0.78
C VAL A 63 -0.62 19.72 1.19
N ILE A 64 -1.50 19.08 1.96
CA ILE A 64 -2.73 19.72 2.44
C ILE A 64 -2.39 20.90 3.35
N LYS A 65 -1.48 20.71 4.30
CA LYS A 65 -1.01 21.78 5.20
C LYS A 65 -0.45 22.95 4.41
N GLU A 66 0.41 22.69 3.43
CA GLU A 66 0.97 23.73 2.55
C GLU A 66 -0.13 24.55 1.85
N LYS A 67 -1.19 23.90 1.37
CA LYS A 67 -2.30 24.60 0.71
C LYS A 67 -3.22 25.32 1.67
N VAL A 68 -3.44 24.79 2.87
CA VAL A 68 -4.15 25.49 3.95
C VAL A 68 -3.39 26.75 4.34
N ASP A 69 -2.08 26.67 4.56
CA ASP A 69 -1.24 27.82 4.87
C ASP A 69 -1.27 28.84 3.72
N LEU A 70 -1.18 28.41 2.47
CA LEU A 70 -1.24 29.31 1.31
C LEU A 70 -2.52 30.14 1.23
N ILE A 71 -3.68 29.59 1.59
CA ILE A 71 -4.97 30.29 1.50
C ILE A 71 -5.24 31.13 2.76
N PHE A 72 -4.89 30.59 3.94
CA PHE A 72 -5.46 31.07 5.20
C PHE A 72 -4.44 31.69 6.17
N THR A 73 -3.17 31.83 5.80
CA THR A 73 -2.14 32.43 6.68
C THR A 73 -2.55 33.82 7.21
N ASP A 74 -3.19 34.63 6.36
CA ASP A 74 -3.58 36.01 6.72
C ASP A 74 -4.96 36.09 7.41
N THR A 75 -5.73 35.01 7.43
CA THR A 75 -7.12 35.00 7.92
C THR A 75 -7.36 34.12 9.14
N LEU A 76 -6.56 33.06 9.31
CA LEU A 76 -6.70 32.08 10.38
C LEU A 76 -5.44 32.02 11.24
N SER A 77 -5.62 31.79 12.54
CA SER A 77 -4.49 31.52 13.43
C SER A 77 -3.81 30.20 13.07
N GLU A 78 -2.57 30.00 13.52
CA GLU A 78 -1.87 28.73 13.30
C GLU A 78 -2.64 27.55 13.91
N PHE A 79 -3.25 27.75 15.08
CA PHE A 79 -4.09 26.75 15.73
C PHE A 79 -5.28 26.36 14.85
N ASP A 80 -6.03 27.34 14.33
CA ASP A 80 -7.21 27.07 13.49
C ASP A 80 -6.83 26.36 12.17
N ARG A 81 -5.66 26.69 11.60
CA ARG A 81 -5.14 26.00 10.41
C ARG A 81 -4.79 24.55 10.70
N GLN A 82 -4.19 24.26 11.86
CA GLN A 82 -3.91 22.89 12.29
C GLN A 82 -5.20 22.10 12.57
N GLU A 83 -6.21 22.73 13.16
CA GLU A 83 -7.53 22.13 13.40
C GLU A 83 -8.23 21.79 12.08
N LEU A 84 -8.17 22.68 11.09
CA LEU A 84 -8.71 22.44 9.74
C LEU A 84 -7.96 21.29 9.04
N CYS A 85 -6.63 21.24 9.15
CA CYS A 85 -5.85 20.11 8.61
C CYS A 85 -6.29 18.79 9.26
N THR A 86 -6.41 18.76 10.58
CA THR A 86 -6.82 17.57 11.34
C THR A 86 -8.21 17.09 10.92
N LEU A 87 -9.14 18.02 10.70
CA LEU A 87 -10.47 17.72 10.18
C LEU A 87 -10.40 17.07 8.79
N ILE A 88 -9.57 17.57 7.88
CA ILE A 88 -9.42 17.00 6.53
C ILE A 88 -8.81 15.58 6.61
N TYR A 89 -7.86 15.37 7.52
CA TYR A 89 -7.17 14.09 7.67
C TYR A 89 -8.14 13.02 8.20
N TYR A 90 -8.87 13.36 9.26
CA TYR A 90 -9.72 12.45 10.03
C TYR A 90 -11.09 13.10 10.32
N PRO A 91 -11.95 13.27 9.30
CA PRO A 91 -13.16 14.08 9.44
C PRO A 91 -14.16 13.48 10.43
N ARG A 92 -14.36 12.15 10.39
CA ARG A 92 -15.30 11.47 11.29
C ARG A 92 -14.83 11.61 12.74
N GLU A 93 -13.59 11.23 13.01
CA GLU A 93 -12.99 11.23 14.34
C GLU A 93 -12.94 12.65 14.93
N LYS A 94 -12.57 13.65 14.12
CA LYS A 94 -12.50 15.04 14.56
C LYS A 94 -13.88 15.60 14.87
N MET A 95 -14.91 15.32 14.05
CA MET A 95 -16.27 15.77 14.30
C MET A 95 -16.89 15.09 15.52
N THR A 96 -16.66 13.79 15.74
CA THR A 96 -17.07 13.12 16.98
C THR A 96 -16.47 13.80 18.21
N MET A 97 -15.16 14.08 18.20
CA MET A 97 -14.50 14.78 19.31
C MET A 97 -15.07 16.18 19.54
N LEU A 98 -15.37 16.93 18.48
CA LEU A 98 -15.94 18.28 18.59
C LEU A 98 -17.39 18.25 19.11
N ALA A 99 -18.18 17.26 18.69
CA ALA A 99 -19.56 17.05 19.14
C ALA A 99 -19.62 16.76 20.65
N GLU A 100 -18.72 15.93 21.17
CA GLU A 100 -18.60 15.65 22.61
C GLU A 100 -18.28 16.90 23.45
N THR A 101 -17.68 17.91 22.83
CA THR A 101 -17.35 19.20 23.47
C THR A 101 -18.35 20.32 23.15
N GLU A 102 -19.48 20.01 22.51
CA GLU A 102 -20.53 20.97 22.10
C GLU A 102 -20.00 22.14 21.25
N LYS A 103 -18.96 21.90 20.44
CA LYS A 103 -18.32 22.94 19.60
C LYS A 103 -18.89 23.03 18.18
N ILE A 104 -19.85 22.18 17.83
CA ILE A 104 -20.47 22.13 16.51
C ILE A 104 -21.81 22.85 16.54
N ASP A 105 -21.94 23.90 15.74
CA ASP A 105 -23.20 24.60 15.47
C ASP A 105 -23.34 24.92 13.96
N ALA A 106 -24.48 25.49 13.57
CA ALA A 106 -24.73 25.87 12.17
C ALA A 106 -23.70 26.88 11.62
N GLY A 107 -23.14 27.74 12.48
CA GLY A 107 -22.09 28.69 12.12
C GLY A 107 -20.77 27.99 11.82
N TRP A 108 -20.39 27.02 12.64
CA TRP A 108 -19.23 26.16 12.44
C TRP A 108 -19.33 25.37 11.14
N TYR A 109 -20.48 24.75 10.86
CA TYR A 109 -20.70 24.04 9.59
C TYR A 109 -20.53 24.98 8.39
N SER A 110 -21.20 26.13 8.42
CA SER A 110 -21.12 27.11 7.33
C SER A 110 -19.68 27.56 7.09
N MET A 111 -18.94 27.90 8.14
CA MET A 111 -17.55 28.31 8.04
C MET A 111 -16.64 27.19 7.50
N THR A 112 -16.77 25.98 8.06
CA THR A 112 -15.98 24.80 7.68
C THR A 112 -16.21 24.42 6.23
N LEU A 113 -17.46 24.36 5.78
CA LEU A 113 -17.83 24.07 4.39
C LEU A 113 -17.20 25.08 3.43
N ASN A 114 -17.25 26.37 3.76
CA ASN A 114 -16.61 27.40 2.94
C ASN A 114 -15.09 27.20 2.84
N TYR A 115 -14.40 26.87 3.95
CA TYR A 115 -12.95 26.60 3.92
C TYR A 115 -12.60 25.39 3.07
N LEU A 116 -13.34 24.29 3.21
CA LEU A 116 -13.13 23.08 2.42
C LEU A 116 -13.37 23.33 0.92
N ILE A 117 -14.43 24.08 0.57
CA ILE A 117 -14.71 24.44 -0.83
C ILE A 117 -13.60 25.32 -1.40
N MET A 118 -13.12 26.33 -0.66
CA MET A 118 -12.00 27.17 -1.10
C MET A 118 -10.74 26.35 -1.37
N LEU A 119 -10.43 25.39 -0.50
CA LEU A 119 -9.28 24.50 -0.64
C LEU A 119 -9.43 23.54 -1.84
N ALA A 120 -10.60 22.90 -1.96
CA ALA A 120 -10.90 22.01 -3.09
C ALA A 120 -10.82 22.76 -4.43
N ARG A 121 -11.32 24.01 -4.47
CA ARG A 121 -11.22 24.89 -5.64
C ARG A 121 -9.76 25.16 -6.02
N LEU A 122 -8.92 25.52 -5.06
CA LEU A 122 -7.49 25.74 -5.32
C LEU A 122 -6.84 24.48 -5.91
N LEU A 123 -7.05 23.31 -5.29
CA LEU A 123 -6.47 22.05 -5.75
C LEU A 123 -6.98 21.63 -7.14
N SER A 124 -8.26 21.88 -7.43
CA SER A 124 -8.89 21.51 -8.71
C SER A 124 -8.31 22.25 -9.93
N GLN A 125 -7.71 23.43 -9.75
CA GLN A 125 -7.21 24.28 -10.84
C GLN A 125 -6.09 23.65 -11.66
N LYS A 126 -5.35 22.70 -11.09
CA LYS A 126 -4.28 21.98 -11.78
C LYS A 126 -4.79 20.92 -12.77
N TYR A 127 -6.08 20.60 -12.72
CA TYR A 127 -6.64 19.45 -13.41
C TYR A 127 -7.70 19.88 -14.44
N THR A 128 -7.89 19.03 -15.45
CA THR A 128 -9.01 19.22 -16.38
C THR A 128 -10.35 19.00 -15.67
N ARG A 129 -11.41 19.65 -16.15
CA ARG A 129 -12.78 19.42 -15.64
C ARG A 129 -13.17 17.95 -15.63
N SER A 130 -12.79 17.21 -16.68
CA SER A 130 -13.08 15.77 -16.74
C SER A 130 -12.39 14.98 -15.63
N LYS A 131 -11.15 15.34 -15.27
CA LYS A 131 -10.40 14.68 -14.19
C LYS A 131 -11.01 15.00 -12.83
N VAL A 132 -11.36 16.26 -12.59
CA VAL A 132 -12.07 16.68 -11.37
C VAL A 132 -13.40 15.94 -11.23
N ARG A 133 -14.22 15.87 -12.29
CA ARG A 133 -15.50 15.14 -12.25
C ARG A 133 -15.36 13.66 -11.91
N LYS A 134 -14.33 12.99 -12.42
CA LYS A 134 -14.01 11.59 -12.05
C LYS A 134 -13.52 11.46 -10.60
N ALA A 135 -13.08 12.56 -9.99
CA ALA A 135 -12.62 12.62 -8.61
C ALA A 135 -13.75 12.84 -7.59
N LEU A 136 -14.88 13.40 -8.04
CA LEU A 136 -16.00 13.76 -7.18
C LEU A 136 -16.66 12.52 -6.54
N PRO A 137 -17.05 12.60 -5.26
CA PRO A 137 -17.90 11.62 -4.60
C PRO A 137 -19.26 11.50 -5.32
N GLU A 138 -19.75 10.28 -5.56
CA GLU A 138 -20.93 10.03 -6.39
C GLU A 138 -22.18 10.75 -5.86
N ASP A 139 -22.44 10.65 -4.55
CA ASP A 139 -23.66 11.20 -3.91
C ASP A 139 -23.75 12.73 -4.01
N TYR A 140 -22.60 13.42 -4.00
CA TYR A 140 -22.52 14.88 -3.99
C TYR A 140 -21.91 15.48 -5.25
N ALA A 141 -21.70 14.66 -6.31
CA ALA A 141 -20.93 15.07 -7.47
C ALA A 141 -21.48 16.34 -8.12
N TYR A 142 -22.79 16.41 -8.33
CA TYR A 142 -23.43 17.59 -8.93
C TYR A 142 -23.23 18.85 -8.07
N ILE A 143 -23.48 18.73 -6.76
CA ILE A 143 -23.44 19.86 -5.82
C ILE A 143 -22.01 20.40 -5.71
N ILE A 144 -21.03 19.51 -5.57
CA ILE A 144 -19.62 19.91 -5.46
C ILE A 144 -19.15 20.50 -6.80
N ASP A 145 -19.48 19.91 -7.96
CA ASP A 145 -19.11 20.48 -9.27
C ASP A 145 -19.63 21.92 -9.41
N GLU A 146 -20.86 22.17 -8.99
CA GLU A 146 -21.48 23.50 -9.01
C GLU A 146 -20.74 24.49 -8.09
N LEU A 147 -20.42 24.09 -6.85
CA LEU A 147 -19.71 24.93 -5.88
C LEU A 147 -18.26 25.23 -6.28
N LEU A 148 -17.59 24.29 -6.97
CA LEU A 148 -16.21 24.48 -7.43
C LEU A 148 -16.10 25.53 -8.55
N HIS A 149 -17.12 25.63 -9.40
CA HIS A 149 -17.10 26.44 -10.62
C HIS A 149 -17.72 27.83 -10.46
N ALA A 150 -18.19 28.19 -9.27
CA ALA A 150 -18.67 29.54 -8.94
C ALA A 150 -17.61 30.61 -9.30
N GLN A 151 -17.83 31.43 -10.33
CA GLN A 151 -16.82 32.41 -10.74
C GLN A 151 -16.75 33.60 -9.76
N LYS A 152 -15.56 34.19 -9.57
CA LYS A 152 -15.37 35.37 -8.71
C LYS A 152 -16.15 36.61 -9.17
N ASN A 153 -16.59 36.65 -10.44
CA ASN A 153 -17.30 37.76 -11.05
C ASN A 153 -18.79 37.45 -11.34
N GLU A 154 -19.38 36.48 -10.65
CA GLU A 154 -20.80 36.17 -10.85
C GLU A 154 -21.73 37.23 -10.27
N ASP A 155 -22.87 37.44 -10.93
CA ASP A 155 -23.98 38.23 -10.42
C ASP A 155 -24.34 37.85 -8.98
N THR A 156 -24.79 38.81 -8.19
CA THR A 156 -25.24 38.65 -6.79
C THR A 156 -26.21 37.47 -6.59
N ASN A 157 -26.97 37.12 -7.63
CA ASN A 157 -27.89 35.99 -7.65
C ASN A 157 -27.20 34.62 -7.48
N LYS A 158 -26.04 34.39 -8.09
CA LYS A 158 -25.34 33.10 -7.98
C LYS A 158 -24.63 32.92 -6.64
N VAL A 159 -24.10 34.00 -6.07
CA VAL A 159 -23.58 33.98 -4.69
C VAL A 159 -24.69 33.62 -3.70
N SER A 160 -25.88 34.18 -3.88
CA SER A 160 -27.06 33.81 -3.09
C SER A 160 -27.46 32.34 -3.29
N TYR A 161 -27.43 31.86 -4.53
CA TYR A 161 -27.72 30.46 -4.86
C TYR A 161 -26.78 29.47 -4.15
N HIS A 162 -25.46 29.69 -4.20
CA HIS A 162 -24.51 28.82 -3.49
C HIS A 162 -24.68 28.85 -1.98
N ARG A 163 -24.99 30.02 -1.41
CA ARG A 163 -25.29 30.12 0.03
C ARG A 163 -26.53 29.29 0.40
N HIS A 164 -27.57 29.30 -0.44
CA HIS A 164 -28.77 28.50 -0.20
C HIS A 164 -28.47 27.01 -0.26
N ILE A 165 -27.60 26.55 -1.18
CA ILE A 165 -27.16 25.14 -1.22
C ILE A 165 -26.56 24.73 0.12
N LEU A 166 -25.60 25.50 0.64
CA LEU A 166 -24.94 25.19 1.90
C LEU A 166 -25.92 25.23 3.08
N GLN A 167 -26.81 26.23 3.10
CA GLN A 167 -27.83 26.31 4.14
C GLN A 167 -28.77 25.11 4.11
N THR A 168 -29.22 24.68 2.91
CA THR A 168 -30.08 23.50 2.76
C THR A 168 -29.38 22.23 3.25
N ILE A 169 -28.08 22.06 2.98
CA ILE A 169 -27.32 20.90 3.50
C ILE A 169 -27.31 20.90 5.04
N ILE A 170 -27.13 22.07 5.67
CA ILE A 170 -27.13 22.21 7.13
C ILE A 170 -28.54 21.96 7.69
N ASP A 171 -29.57 22.53 7.09
CA ASP A 171 -30.97 22.40 7.52
C ASP A 171 -31.50 20.97 7.38
N LEU A 172 -30.94 20.19 6.44
CA LEU A 172 -31.24 18.77 6.25
C LEU A 172 -30.37 17.83 7.11
N GLU A 173 -29.53 18.37 8.00
CA GLU A 173 -28.64 17.62 8.89
C GLU A 173 -27.62 16.72 8.16
N ASP A 174 -27.26 17.08 6.91
CA ASP A 174 -26.36 16.27 6.06
C ASP A 174 -24.94 16.86 5.95
N ALA A 175 -24.63 17.85 6.80
CA ALA A 175 -23.37 18.58 6.76
C ALA A 175 -22.14 17.70 7.07
N ASP A 176 -22.27 16.71 7.96
CA ASP A 176 -21.18 15.78 8.32
C ASP A 176 -20.73 14.95 7.12
N GLU A 177 -21.66 14.29 6.43
CA GLU A 177 -21.35 13.47 5.26
C GLU A 177 -20.80 14.33 4.11
N PHE A 178 -21.29 15.57 3.96
CA PHE A 178 -20.74 16.52 3.00
C PHE A 178 -19.30 16.95 3.34
N ILE A 179 -18.97 17.18 4.61
CA ILE A 179 -17.59 17.46 5.07
C ILE A 179 -16.67 16.28 4.79
N ILE A 180 -17.14 15.06 5.02
CA ILE A 180 -16.38 13.83 4.75
C ILE A 180 -16.11 13.69 3.25
N ALA A 181 -17.14 13.92 2.43
CA ALA A 181 -17.05 13.90 0.97
C ALA A 181 -16.06 14.95 0.44
N LEU A 182 -16.12 16.19 0.93
CA LEU A 182 -15.17 17.25 0.56
C LEU A 182 -13.74 16.92 1.02
N SER A 183 -13.57 16.40 2.24
CA SER A 183 -12.26 16.00 2.76
C SER A 183 -11.64 14.89 1.91
N ALA A 184 -12.44 13.90 1.50
CA ALA A 184 -12.00 12.85 0.58
C ALA A 184 -11.61 13.41 -0.79
N LEU A 185 -12.38 14.35 -1.34
CA LEU A 185 -12.04 15.03 -2.59
C LEU A 185 -10.74 15.83 -2.48
N ILE A 186 -10.56 16.59 -1.40
CA ILE A 186 -9.34 17.37 -1.14
C ILE A 186 -8.13 16.44 -1.11
N LYS A 187 -8.19 15.34 -0.35
CA LYS A 187 -7.11 14.33 -0.31
C LYS A 187 -6.82 13.75 -1.69
N ARG A 188 -7.86 13.42 -2.45
CA ARG A 188 -7.73 12.88 -3.81
C ARG A 188 -7.15 13.87 -4.82
N LEU A 189 -7.43 15.16 -4.70
CA LEU A 189 -6.87 16.20 -5.57
C LEU A 189 -5.46 16.64 -5.13
N ALA A 190 -5.11 16.46 -3.85
CA ALA A 190 -3.81 16.83 -3.31
C ALA A 190 -2.68 15.96 -3.89
N VAL A 191 -2.93 14.65 -4.05
CA VAL A 191 -1.99 13.68 -4.63
C VAL A 191 -2.54 13.16 -5.95
N ASP A 192 -1.84 13.46 -7.04
CA ASP A 192 -2.26 13.04 -8.37
C ASP A 192 -1.94 11.56 -8.63
N HIS A 193 -0.72 11.16 -8.28
CA HIS A 193 -0.21 9.81 -8.49
C HIS A 193 0.66 9.38 -7.32
N LEU A 194 0.47 8.13 -6.87
CA LEU A 194 1.27 7.50 -5.82
C LEU A 194 2.28 6.52 -6.45
N HIS A 195 3.56 6.76 -6.22
CA HIS A 195 4.64 5.84 -6.53
C HIS A 195 5.03 5.09 -5.27
N LEU A 196 4.74 3.80 -5.23
CA LEU A 196 5.12 2.96 -4.10
C LEU A 196 6.42 2.22 -4.40
N VAL A 197 7.48 2.56 -3.66
CA VAL A 197 8.81 1.98 -3.79
C VAL A 197 8.95 0.82 -2.80
N GLY A 198 8.16 -0.22 -3.07
CA GLY A 198 8.29 -1.55 -2.51
C GLY A 198 8.11 -1.70 -1.01
N ASP A 199 8.35 -2.93 -0.59
CA ASP A 199 8.41 -3.38 0.80
C ASP A 199 7.11 -3.09 1.56
N VAL A 200 6.00 -3.54 0.99
CA VAL A 200 4.68 -3.44 1.64
C VAL A 200 4.55 -4.43 2.79
N PHE A 201 5.19 -5.60 2.64
CA PHE A 201 5.08 -6.73 3.56
C PHE A 201 6.23 -6.79 4.59
N ASP A 202 6.01 -7.66 5.59
CA ASP A 202 6.91 -7.99 6.72
C ASP A 202 7.19 -6.84 7.70
N ARG A 203 7.79 -7.18 8.85
CA ARG A 203 8.03 -6.34 10.06
C ARG A 203 6.76 -5.89 10.80
N GLY A 204 5.83 -5.23 10.13
CA GLY A 204 4.52 -4.85 10.67
C GLY A 204 3.44 -5.90 10.37
N GLY A 205 2.39 -5.93 11.20
CA GLY A 205 1.40 -7.01 11.20
C GLY A 205 0.16 -6.80 10.31
N GLN A 206 0.08 -5.69 9.56
CA GLN A 206 -1.18 -5.27 8.93
C GLN A 206 -1.05 -4.97 7.43
N ALA A 207 -0.09 -5.60 6.73
CA ALA A 207 0.09 -5.42 5.29
C ALA A 207 -1.16 -5.81 4.47
N ASP A 208 -1.99 -6.74 4.95
CA ASP A 208 -3.26 -7.08 4.31
C ASP A 208 -4.24 -5.90 4.24
N ARG A 209 -4.32 -5.10 5.32
CA ARG A 209 -5.14 -3.88 5.37
C ARG A 209 -4.58 -2.77 4.48
N ILE A 210 -3.25 -2.66 4.38
CA ILE A 210 -2.59 -1.71 3.48
C ILE A 210 -2.90 -2.05 2.03
N MET A 211 -2.80 -3.33 1.66
CA MET A 211 -3.17 -3.79 0.30
C MET A 211 -4.63 -3.49 -0.02
N ASP A 212 -5.56 -3.69 0.92
CA ASP A 212 -6.98 -3.35 0.72
C ASP A 212 -7.21 -1.84 0.44
N LEU A 213 -6.41 -0.96 1.06
CA LEU A 213 -6.44 0.47 0.78
C LEU A 213 -5.82 0.80 -0.59
N LEU A 214 -4.65 0.26 -0.89
CA LEU A 214 -3.94 0.49 -2.16
C LEU A 214 -4.78 0.03 -3.36
N MET A 215 -5.47 -1.11 -3.25
CA MET A 215 -6.35 -1.63 -4.29
C MET A 215 -7.51 -0.71 -4.66
N LYS A 216 -7.88 0.23 -3.78
CA LYS A 216 -8.94 1.22 -4.00
C LYS A 216 -8.39 2.60 -4.37
N TYR A 217 -7.08 2.78 -4.38
CA TYR A 217 -6.45 4.07 -4.64
C TYR A 217 -6.61 4.48 -6.12
N HIS A 218 -6.76 5.78 -6.38
CA HIS A 218 -7.22 6.28 -7.68
C HIS A 218 -6.16 6.21 -8.79
N SER A 219 -4.89 6.39 -8.46
CA SER A 219 -3.79 6.36 -9.41
C SER A 219 -2.49 6.01 -8.70
N MET A 220 -1.89 4.89 -9.07
CA MET A 220 -0.62 4.47 -8.51
C MET A 220 0.13 3.48 -9.40
N ASP A 221 1.41 3.32 -9.10
CA ASP A 221 2.29 2.23 -9.51
C ASP A 221 3.15 1.73 -8.35
N ILE A 222 3.74 0.54 -8.53
CA ILE A 222 4.55 -0.13 -7.51
C ILE A 222 5.87 -0.59 -8.12
N GLU A 223 6.99 -0.18 -7.54
CA GLU A 223 8.27 -0.86 -7.74
C GLU A 223 8.39 -1.96 -6.69
N TRP A 224 8.63 -3.21 -7.11
CA TRP A 224 8.63 -4.34 -6.18
C TRP A 224 9.88 -4.31 -5.28
N GLY A 225 9.66 -4.35 -3.97
CA GLY A 225 10.71 -4.57 -2.99
C GLY A 225 11.05 -6.04 -2.82
N ASN A 226 12.15 -6.34 -2.13
CA ASN A 226 12.56 -7.72 -1.87
C ASN A 226 11.54 -8.46 -0.99
N HIS A 227 10.84 -7.76 -0.09
CA HIS A 227 9.79 -8.36 0.72
C HIS A 227 8.55 -8.68 -0.13
N ASP A 228 8.21 -7.84 -1.10
CA ASP A 228 7.09 -8.11 -2.01
C ASP A 228 7.38 -9.35 -2.85
N ILE A 229 8.58 -9.43 -3.43
CA ILE A 229 9.03 -10.58 -4.23
C ILE A 229 9.02 -11.88 -3.41
N LEU A 230 9.42 -11.80 -2.13
CA LEU A 230 9.37 -12.94 -1.22
C LEU A 230 7.94 -13.48 -1.09
N TRP A 231 6.96 -12.61 -0.88
CA TRP A 231 5.55 -13.01 -0.79
C TRP A 231 4.97 -13.47 -2.14
N MET A 232 5.38 -12.85 -3.25
CA MET A 232 5.04 -13.28 -4.60
C MET A 232 5.52 -14.71 -4.87
N GLY A 233 6.78 -15.01 -4.53
CA GLY A 233 7.36 -16.35 -4.66
C GLY A 233 6.66 -17.39 -3.78
N ALA A 234 6.23 -17.00 -2.58
CA ALA A 234 5.47 -17.88 -1.68
C ALA A 234 4.12 -18.28 -2.29
N VAL A 235 3.39 -17.34 -2.91
CA VAL A 235 2.14 -17.61 -3.62
C VAL A 235 2.35 -18.49 -4.86
N CYS A 236 3.49 -18.37 -5.53
CA CYS A 236 3.88 -19.29 -6.60
C CYS A 236 4.23 -20.71 -6.12
N GLY A 237 4.22 -20.96 -4.81
CA GLY A 237 4.48 -22.27 -4.22
C GLY A 237 5.95 -22.58 -3.99
N ASN A 238 6.84 -21.57 -3.98
CA ASN A 238 8.23 -21.77 -3.63
C ASN A 238 8.38 -22.00 -2.11
N ASP A 239 8.89 -23.17 -1.73
CA ASP A 239 9.00 -23.58 -0.33
C ASP A 239 9.94 -22.70 0.51
N ALA A 240 11.06 -22.25 -0.07
CA ALA A 240 11.99 -21.37 0.64
C ALA A 240 11.34 -20.01 0.92
N CYS A 241 10.59 -19.48 -0.06
CA CYS A 241 9.80 -18.27 0.15
C CYS A 241 8.71 -18.47 1.21
N ILE A 242 7.94 -19.57 1.16
CA ILE A 242 6.91 -19.89 2.15
C ILE A 242 7.49 -19.97 3.55
N CYS A 243 8.56 -20.75 3.74
CA CYS A 243 9.23 -20.89 5.02
C CYS A 243 9.76 -19.54 5.54
N ASN A 244 10.30 -18.70 4.65
CA ASN A 244 10.85 -17.41 5.04
C ASN A 244 9.76 -16.37 5.37
N VAL A 245 8.63 -16.35 4.64
CA VAL A 245 7.45 -15.54 5.02
C VAL A 245 6.97 -15.93 6.42
N ILE A 246 6.78 -17.22 6.68
CA ILE A 246 6.32 -17.68 8.00
C ILE A 246 7.35 -17.32 9.08
N ARG A 247 8.63 -17.56 8.83
CA ARG A 247 9.72 -17.21 9.75
C ARG A 247 9.74 -15.72 10.07
N ASN A 248 9.61 -14.85 9.07
CA ASN A 248 9.60 -13.40 9.27
C ASN A 248 8.43 -13.00 10.16
N ASN A 249 7.22 -13.46 9.86
CA ASN A 249 6.03 -13.13 10.64
C ASN A 249 6.12 -13.65 12.08
N LEU A 250 6.57 -14.89 12.30
CA LEU A 250 6.81 -15.42 13.65
C LEU A 250 7.90 -14.63 14.41
N LYS A 251 8.98 -14.22 13.74
CA LYS A 251 10.08 -13.46 14.34
C LYS A 251 9.62 -12.07 14.80
N TYR A 252 8.75 -11.42 14.05
CA TYR A 252 8.25 -10.07 14.34
C TYR A 252 6.94 -10.07 15.14
N GLY A 253 6.37 -11.23 15.47
CA GLY A 253 5.12 -11.33 16.24
C GLY A 253 3.85 -11.11 15.41
N ASN A 254 3.95 -11.15 14.09
CA ASN A 254 2.85 -10.88 13.16
C ASN A 254 2.09 -12.16 12.81
N VAL A 255 1.62 -12.91 13.81
CA VAL A 255 0.88 -14.16 13.57
C VAL A 255 -0.48 -13.89 12.93
N GLU A 256 -1.12 -12.79 13.31
CA GLU A 256 -2.49 -12.46 12.90
C GLU A 256 -2.64 -12.27 11.39
N ILE A 257 -1.63 -11.73 10.69
CA ILE A 257 -1.70 -11.55 9.24
C ILE A 257 -1.77 -12.90 8.51
N LEU A 258 -1.08 -13.92 9.03
CA LEU A 258 -1.10 -15.26 8.44
C LEU A 258 -2.43 -15.94 8.76
N GLU A 259 -2.84 -15.98 10.02
CA GLU A 259 -4.03 -16.74 10.44
C GLU A 259 -5.34 -16.03 10.10
N ASN A 260 -5.51 -14.77 10.52
CA ASN A 260 -6.74 -14.00 10.34
C ASN A 260 -6.75 -13.27 8.99
N GLY A 261 -5.62 -12.71 8.58
CA GLY A 261 -5.50 -11.94 7.34
C GLY A 261 -5.63 -12.82 6.10
N TYR A 262 -4.83 -13.90 6.03
CA TYR A 262 -4.71 -14.75 4.85
C TYR A 262 -5.20 -16.20 5.02
N GLY A 263 -5.62 -16.61 6.22
CA GLY A 263 -6.20 -17.95 6.45
C GLY A 263 -5.16 -19.08 6.45
N ILE A 264 -3.89 -18.79 6.71
CA ILE A 264 -2.79 -19.74 6.75
C ILE A 264 -2.64 -20.23 8.20
N SER A 265 -3.12 -21.44 8.48
CA SER A 265 -3.06 -22.01 9.83
C SER A 265 -1.65 -22.46 10.20
N LEU A 266 -1.13 -21.97 11.34
CA LEU A 266 0.18 -22.37 11.86
C LEU A 266 0.10 -23.53 12.86
N ARG A 267 -1.09 -23.99 13.19
CA ARG A 267 -1.32 -25.05 14.20
C ARG A 267 -0.47 -26.32 13.97
N PRO A 268 -0.36 -26.89 12.75
CA PRO A 268 0.46 -28.08 12.53
C PRO A 268 1.94 -27.84 12.86
N LEU A 269 2.46 -26.68 12.45
CA LEU A 269 3.84 -26.27 12.70
C LEU A 269 4.10 -26.02 14.19
N ILE A 270 3.14 -25.41 14.90
CA ILE A 270 3.22 -25.19 16.35
C ILE A 270 3.29 -26.52 17.10
N ILE A 271 2.36 -27.44 16.82
CA ILE A 271 2.32 -28.75 17.49
C ILE A 271 3.61 -29.53 17.24
N PHE A 272 4.07 -29.55 15.98
CA PHE A 272 5.34 -30.17 15.62
C PHE A 272 6.52 -29.55 16.36
N GLY A 273 6.61 -28.21 16.35
CA GLY A 273 7.66 -27.49 17.06
C GLY A 273 7.69 -27.85 18.55
N MET A 274 6.54 -27.87 19.21
CA MET A 274 6.46 -28.16 20.65
C MET A 274 6.92 -29.59 20.95
N ASN A 275 6.46 -30.57 20.17
CA ASN A 275 6.78 -31.98 20.37
C ASN A 275 8.25 -32.29 20.07
N THR A 276 8.79 -31.71 19.00
CA THR A 276 10.12 -32.06 18.49
C THR A 276 11.24 -31.24 19.15
N TYR A 277 10.98 -29.98 19.49
CA TYR A 277 11.98 -29.08 20.07
C TYR A 277 11.84 -28.92 21.59
N GLY A 278 10.78 -29.47 22.21
CA GLY A 278 10.57 -29.40 23.67
C GLY A 278 10.33 -27.98 24.20
N ILE A 279 9.88 -27.06 23.34
CA ILE A 279 9.60 -25.67 23.67
C ILE A 279 8.11 -25.55 24.03
N SER A 280 7.79 -25.02 25.21
CA SER A 280 6.41 -24.89 25.69
C SER A 280 5.63 -23.74 25.04
N ASP A 281 6.31 -22.66 24.67
CA ASP A 281 5.71 -21.56 23.92
C ASP A 281 5.54 -21.94 22.46
N GLY A 282 4.29 -22.03 22.01
CA GLY A 282 3.97 -22.52 20.66
C GLY A 282 4.57 -21.68 19.52
N ILE A 283 4.66 -20.35 19.69
CA ILE A 283 5.21 -19.44 18.68
C ILE A 283 6.73 -19.63 18.58
N GLN A 284 7.43 -19.68 19.72
CA GLN A 284 8.87 -19.96 19.74
C GLN A 284 9.19 -21.35 19.22
N ALA A 285 8.34 -22.33 19.50
CA ALA A 285 8.48 -23.69 19.01
C ALA A 285 8.33 -23.76 17.48
N ALA A 286 7.29 -23.13 16.93
CA ALA A 286 7.10 -22.99 15.49
C ALA A 286 8.26 -22.23 14.82
N LEU A 287 8.76 -21.17 15.47
CA LEU A 287 9.88 -20.38 14.98
C LEU A 287 11.19 -21.19 14.94
N ALA A 288 11.42 -22.07 15.92
CA ALA A 288 12.56 -22.98 15.93
C ALA A 288 12.46 -24.01 14.78
N ALA A 289 11.30 -24.64 14.64
CA ALA A 289 11.03 -25.62 13.58
C ALA A 289 11.19 -25.01 12.18
N ILE A 290 10.53 -23.88 11.90
CA ILE A 290 10.55 -23.27 10.55
C ILE A 290 11.94 -22.77 10.16
N LYS A 291 12.80 -22.39 11.12
CA LYS A 291 14.19 -22.02 10.83
C LYS A 291 14.99 -23.20 10.28
N VAL A 292 14.86 -24.38 10.91
CA VAL A 292 15.55 -25.59 10.45
C VAL A 292 15.00 -26.03 9.10
N MET A 293 13.67 -26.04 8.95
CA MET A 293 13.02 -26.33 7.66
C MET A 293 13.48 -25.36 6.57
N LEU A 294 13.58 -24.05 6.86
CA LEU A 294 14.06 -23.03 5.93
C LEU A 294 15.48 -23.34 5.45
N PHE A 295 16.42 -23.60 6.37
CA PHE A 295 17.81 -23.90 6.01
C PHE A 295 17.91 -25.14 5.11
N LYS A 296 17.09 -26.16 5.38
CA LYS A 296 17.00 -27.37 4.55
C LYS A 296 16.52 -27.04 3.14
N VAL A 297 15.38 -26.36 3.00
CA VAL A 297 14.80 -26.05 1.67
C VAL A 297 15.63 -25.04 0.88
N GLU A 298 16.28 -24.07 1.55
CA GLU A 298 17.24 -23.16 0.91
C GLU A 298 18.43 -23.94 0.36
N GLY A 299 19.02 -24.84 1.14
CA GLY A 299 20.14 -25.63 0.65
C GLY A 299 19.76 -26.61 -0.46
N GLN A 300 18.56 -27.22 -0.40
CA GLN A 300 18.04 -27.99 -1.53
C GLN A 300 17.87 -27.11 -2.79
N LEU A 301 17.39 -25.87 -2.63
CA LEU A 301 17.22 -24.95 -3.75
C LEU A 301 18.58 -24.57 -4.37
N ILE A 302 19.57 -24.22 -3.54
CA ILE A 302 20.93 -23.89 -3.97
C ILE A 302 21.55 -25.08 -4.71
N LYS A 303 21.47 -26.29 -4.16
CA LYS A 303 22.00 -27.51 -4.80
C LYS A 303 21.33 -27.84 -6.14
N ARG A 304 20.06 -27.46 -6.32
CA ARG A 304 19.34 -27.60 -7.61
C ARG A 304 19.70 -26.51 -8.63
N HIS A 305 20.20 -25.37 -8.17
CA HIS A 305 20.53 -24.20 -8.98
C HIS A 305 21.97 -23.72 -8.72
N PRO A 306 22.98 -24.51 -9.12
CA PRO A 306 24.38 -24.14 -8.95
C PRO A 306 24.74 -22.83 -9.65
N GLU A 307 23.99 -22.41 -10.66
CA GLU A 307 24.14 -21.13 -11.36
C GLU A 307 23.91 -19.89 -10.47
N TYR A 308 23.35 -20.05 -9.27
CA TYR A 308 23.23 -18.95 -8.32
C TYR A 308 24.54 -18.60 -7.62
N GLU A 309 25.56 -19.47 -7.70
CA GLU A 309 26.87 -19.27 -7.04
C GLU A 309 26.74 -19.03 -5.51
N MET A 310 25.78 -19.70 -4.88
CA MET A 310 25.43 -19.54 -3.46
C MET A 310 25.94 -20.68 -2.57
N ASP A 311 26.90 -21.49 -3.01
CA ASP A 311 27.41 -22.63 -2.23
C ASP A 311 27.96 -22.23 -0.86
N SER A 312 28.48 -21.00 -0.71
CA SER A 312 28.92 -20.43 0.58
C SER A 312 27.80 -20.30 1.62
N ARG A 313 26.52 -20.43 1.21
CA ARG A 313 25.35 -20.43 2.09
C ARG A 313 24.94 -21.82 2.56
N LEU A 314 25.57 -22.88 2.06
CA LEU A 314 25.34 -24.26 2.49
C LEU A 314 25.99 -24.53 3.86
N LEU A 315 25.48 -23.91 4.92
CA LEU A 315 26.12 -23.94 6.24
C LEU A 315 25.79 -25.17 7.09
N LEU A 316 24.70 -25.91 6.81
CA LEU A 316 24.31 -27.08 7.61
C LEU A 316 25.36 -28.22 7.56
N GLU A 317 26.00 -28.42 6.40
CA GLU A 317 27.10 -29.40 6.25
C GLU A 317 28.41 -28.97 6.94
N HIS A 318 28.49 -27.74 7.44
CA HIS A 318 29.65 -27.20 8.16
C HIS A 318 29.42 -27.06 9.67
N ILE A 319 28.29 -27.59 10.18
CA ILE A 319 28.00 -27.61 11.61
C ILE A 319 28.76 -28.76 12.29
N ASN A 320 29.33 -28.46 13.45
CA ASN A 320 29.84 -29.46 14.39
C ASN A 320 29.00 -29.39 15.68
N LEU A 321 28.07 -30.33 15.85
CA LEU A 321 27.17 -30.35 17.00
C LEU A 321 27.88 -30.69 18.32
N ASP A 322 28.92 -31.53 18.27
CA ASP A 322 29.70 -31.91 19.46
C ASP A 322 30.48 -30.73 20.04
N ARG A 323 31.04 -29.88 19.16
CA ARG A 323 31.75 -28.65 19.55
C ARG A 323 30.84 -27.44 19.68
N GLY A 324 29.59 -27.54 19.23
CA GLY A 324 28.63 -26.44 19.22
C GLY A 324 29.06 -25.27 18.32
N SER A 325 29.66 -25.57 17.16
CA SER A 325 30.24 -24.58 16.25
C SER A 325 29.82 -24.78 14.79
N VAL A 326 30.03 -23.77 13.96
CA VAL A 326 29.88 -23.82 12.50
C VAL A 326 31.06 -23.11 11.85
N THR A 327 31.57 -23.65 10.75
CA THR A 327 32.61 -22.99 9.96
C THR A 327 31.99 -22.06 8.92
N ILE A 328 32.29 -20.77 8.99
CA ILE A 328 31.85 -19.74 8.03
C ILE A 328 33.09 -19.09 7.46
N ASP A 329 33.28 -19.15 6.14
CA ASP A 329 34.46 -18.59 5.44
C ASP A 329 35.80 -19.03 6.05
N GLY A 330 35.88 -20.30 6.49
CA GLY A 330 37.07 -20.87 7.14
C GLY A 330 37.26 -20.50 8.61
N VAL A 331 36.38 -19.67 9.18
CA VAL A 331 36.40 -19.27 10.60
C VAL A 331 35.39 -20.09 11.39
N GLU A 332 35.87 -20.77 12.44
CA GLU A 332 35.00 -21.49 13.37
C GLU A 332 34.26 -20.51 14.29
N THR A 333 32.94 -20.52 14.25
CA THR A 333 32.06 -19.62 15.00
C THR A 333 31.14 -20.42 15.92
N ALA A 334 30.97 -19.98 17.17
CA ALA A 334 30.06 -20.63 18.12
C ALA A 334 28.59 -20.49 17.69
N LEU A 335 27.83 -21.58 17.78
CA LEU A 335 26.39 -21.56 17.51
C LEU A 335 25.64 -20.90 18.67
N LYS A 336 24.56 -20.17 18.33
CA LYS A 336 23.63 -19.62 19.34
C LYS A 336 22.75 -20.69 19.99
N THR A 337 22.60 -21.84 19.34
CA THR A 337 21.84 -22.99 19.81
C THR A 337 22.37 -24.26 19.15
N THR A 338 22.33 -25.38 19.85
CA THR A 338 22.66 -26.72 19.34
C THR A 338 21.41 -27.59 19.16
N LEU A 339 20.22 -27.02 19.33
CA LEU A 339 18.95 -27.73 19.22
C LEU A 339 18.55 -27.95 17.76
N PHE A 340 19.04 -29.04 17.16
CA PHE A 340 18.75 -29.47 15.79
C PHE A 340 18.21 -30.91 15.75
N PRO A 341 17.06 -31.21 16.40
CA PRO A 341 16.55 -32.57 16.57
C PRO A 341 16.20 -33.28 15.25
N THR A 342 16.02 -32.54 14.15
CA THR A 342 15.67 -33.09 12.84
C THR A 342 16.83 -33.07 11.84
N LEU A 343 18.04 -32.67 12.26
CA LEU A 343 19.21 -32.60 11.38
C LEU A 343 19.91 -33.97 11.29
N ASP A 344 19.98 -34.54 10.10
CA ASP A 344 20.81 -35.72 9.80
C ASP A 344 22.14 -35.25 9.19
N MET A 345 23.26 -35.50 9.87
CA MET A 345 24.57 -35.06 9.38
C MET A 345 25.02 -35.78 8.10
N ASN A 346 24.42 -36.92 7.74
CA ASN A 346 24.72 -37.61 6.47
C ASN A 346 23.97 -36.99 5.29
N ASP A 347 22.81 -36.38 5.55
CA ASP A 347 22.02 -35.66 4.56
C ASP A 347 21.41 -34.37 5.19
N PRO A 348 22.25 -33.33 5.42
CA PRO A 348 21.88 -32.18 6.25
C PRO A 348 20.69 -31.37 5.74
N TYR A 349 20.38 -31.49 4.45
CA TYR A 349 19.33 -30.72 3.78
C TYR A 349 18.04 -31.51 3.58
N LYS A 350 18.00 -32.77 3.98
CA LYS A 350 16.80 -33.59 3.85
C LYS A 350 15.75 -33.21 4.90
N LEU A 351 14.53 -32.97 4.43
CA LEU A 351 13.37 -32.82 5.31
C LEU A 351 12.98 -34.18 5.87
N THR A 352 12.52 -34.23 7.12
CA THR A 352 11.85 -35.42 7.64
C THR A 352 10.46 -35.58 7.00
N ASP A 353 9.89 -36.78 7.05
CA ASP A 353 8.55 -37.04 6.50
C ASP A 353 7.48 -36.10 7.10
N GLU A 354 7.60 -35.78 8.40
CA GLU A 354 6.70 -34.85 9.09
C GLU A 354 6.92 -33.38 8.66
N GLU A 355 8.18 -32.95 8.49
CA GLU A 355 8.49 -31.62 7.94
C GLU A 355 7.93 -31.45 6.52
N GLU A 356 8.04 -32.49 5.69
CA GLU A 356 7.51 -32.50 4.32
C GLU A 356 5.98 -32.45 4.30
N GLU A 357 5.29 -33.18 5.18
CA GLU A 357 3.82 -33.11 5.29
C GLU A 357 3.33 -31.71 5.71
N ILE A 358 4.02 -31.09 6.69
CA ILE A 358 3.71 -29.74 7.15
C ILE A 358 3.91 -28.74 6.01
N LEU A 359 5.06 -28.82 5.32
CA LEU A 359 5.37 -27.93 4.21
C LEU A 359 4.37 -28.07 3.06
N LEU A 360 3.94 -29.29 2.75
CA LEU A 360 2.90 -29.53 1.73
C LEU A 360 1.56 -28.86 2.12
N LYS A 361 1.16 -28.92 3.39
CA LYS A 361 -0.05 -28.25 3.88
C LYS A 361 0.08 -26.73 3.79
N LEU A 362 1.21 -26.18 4.23
CA LEU A 362 1.49 -24.74 4.15
C LEU A 362 1.48 -24.27 2.68
N ARG A 363 2.16 -24.99 1.78
CA ARG A 363 2.17 -24.67 0.35
C ARG A 363 0.77 -24.61 -0.23
N ARG A 364 -0.09 -25.58 0.10
CA ARG A 364 -1.51 -25.56 -0.33
C ARG A 364 -2.21 -24.28 0.14
N SER A 365 -2.06 -23.90 1.42
CA SER A 365 -2.66 -22.68 1.95
C SER A 365 -2.21 -21.41 1.22
N PHE A 366 -0.91 -21.25 0.94
CA PHE A 366 -0.39 -20.10 0.20
C PHE A 366 -0.91 -20.06 -1.25
N VAL A 367 -0.86 -21.19 -1.94
CA VAL A 367 -1.25 -21.27 -3.36
C VAL A 367 -2.76 -21.10 -3.54
N SER A 368 -3.59 -21.65 -2.66
CA SER A 368 -5.06 -21.59 -2.78
C SER A 368 -5.71 -20.39 -2.09
N GLY A 369 -4.97 -19.60 -1.31
CA GLY A 369 -5.51 -18.50 -0.51
C GLY A 369 -6.07 -17.38 -1.37
N GLN A 370 -7.40 -17.21 -1.40
CA GLN A 370 -8.07 -16.27 -2.32
C GLN A 370 -7.67 -14.81 -2.09
N ARG A 371 -7.68 -14.35 -0.82
CA ARG A 371 -7.34 -12.95 -0.48
C ARG A 371 -5.88 -12.64 -0.78
N LEU A 372 -4.97 -13.54 -0.40
CA LEU A 372 -3.55 -13.39 -0.68
C LEU A 372 -3.27 -13.36 -2.19
N ASN A 373 -3.86 -14.28 -2.96
CA ASN A 373 -3.74 -14.28 -4.42
C ASN A 373 -4.28 -12.99 -5.05
N LYS A 374 -5.38 -12.45 -4.53
CA LYS A 374 -5.93 -11.16 -4.98
C LYS A 374 -4.94 -10.01 -4.76
N HIS A 375 -4.29 -9.96 -3.59
CA HIS A 375 -3.29 -8.94 -3.27
C HIS A 375 -2.03 -9.09 -4.13
N ILE A 376 -1.51 -10.31 -4.28
CA ILE A 376 -0.34 -10.58 -5.12
C ILE A 376 -0.63 -10.31 -6.60
N LYS A 377 -1.83 -10.64 -7.08
CA LYS A 377 -2.26 -10.27 -8.44
C LYS A 377 -2.26 -8.76 -8.64
N PHE A 378 -2.71 -7.99 -7.64
CA PHE A 378 -2.64 -6.53 -7.71
C PHE A 378 -1.20 -6.02 -7.82
N LEU A 379 -0.23 -6.61 -7.11
CA LEU A 379 1.19 -6.29 -7.28
C LEU A 379 1.67 -6.55 -8.71
N TYR A 380 1.24 -7.65 -9.34
CA TYR A 380 1.55 -7.92 -10.75
C TYR A 380 0.87 -6.93 -11.71
N ASP A 381 -0.38 -6.55 -11.44
CA ASP A 381 -1.15 -5.66 -12.31
C ASP A 381 -0.69 -4.19 -12.24
N LYS A 382 -0.14 -3.78 -11.08
CA LYS A 382 0.27 -2.39 -10.81
C LYS A 382 1.76 -2.18 -10.64
N GLY A 383 2.54 -3.25 -10.58
CA GLY A 383 3.95 -3.14 -10.27
C GLY A 383 4.89 -3.80 -11.26
N SER A 384 6.17 -3.52 -11.04
CA SER A 384 7.27 -4.00 -11.85
C SER A 384 8.58 -3.96 -11.07
N MET A 385 9.59 -4.71 -11.52
CA MET A 385 10.96 -4.63 -10.98
C MET A 385 11.63 -3.28 -11.23
N TYR A 386 11.22 -2.60 -12.30
CA TYR A 386 11.75 -1.30 -12.71
C TYR A 386 10.65 -0.57 -13.47
N ASN A 387 10.28 0.62 -12.99
CA ASN A 387 9.25 1.43 -13.61
C ASN A 387 9.85 2.69 -14.26
N VAL A 388 9.39 3.02 -15.46
CA VAL A 388 9.68 4.31 -16.10
C VAL A 388 8.37 5.08 -16.17
N TYR A 389 8.29 6.14 -15.37
CA TYR A 389 7.15 7.04 -15.31
C TYR A 389 7.58 8.46 -15.73
N ASN A 390 6.76 9.12 -16.54
CA ASN A 390 7.04 10.46 -17.10
C ASN A 390 5.91 11.45 -16.83
#